data_AF-A0A9X1A798-F1
#
_entry.id   AF-A0A9X1A798-F1
#
_cell.length_a   1.000
_cell.length_b   1.000
_cell.length_c   1.000
_cell.angle_alpha   90.00
_cell.angle_beta   90.00
_cell.angle_gamma   90.00
#
_symmetry.space_group_name_H-M   'P 1'
#
loop_
_entity.id
_entity.type
_entity.pdbx_description
1 polymer ?
#
loop_
_entity_poly.entity_id
_entity_poly.type
_entity_poly.pdbx_seq_one_letter_code
_entity_poly.pdbx_strand_id
1 'polypeptide(L)'
;MADAPETKRKASYVGVPAVFKLNLACMHLNSAYDDGFGCYLVGSALDRPDWRDVDVVMILGDDAFQREFPQADIRVFEHDLKWLLHTVAISDWLKAQTGLPIDFKFQPQSWANEKHKGRRHALGMRAMRSDG
;
A
#
# COMPACT_ATOMS: atom_id res chain seq x y z
N MET A 1 34.89 -26.06 -1.73
CA MET A 1 34.44 -24.66 -1.71
C MET A 1 33.18 -24.63 -0.88
N ALA A 2 33.18 -23.94 0.27
CA ALA A 2 31.98 -23.86 1.09
C ALA A 2 30.99 -22.92 0.38
N ASP A 3 29.78 -23.40 0.13
CA ASP A 3 28.69 -22.57 -0.38
C ASP A 3 28.49 -21.37 0.55
N ALA A 4 28.44 -20.18 -0.02
CA ALA A 4 28.10 -18.99 0.76
C ALA A 4 26.68 -19.18 1.32
N PRO A 5 26.44 -18.82 2.60
CA PRO A 5 25.13 -19.01 3.20
C PRO A 5 24.07 -18.26 2.39
N GLU A 6 23.03 -18.98 1.99
CA GLU A 6 21.92 -18.45 1.21
C GLU A 6 21.27 -17.29 2.00
N THR A 7 21.33 -16.09 1.46
CA THR A 7 20.83 -14.89 2.14
C THR A 7 19.32 -14.97 2.20
N LYS A 8 18.77 -15.20 3.40
CA LYS A 8 17.32 -15.24 3.63
C LYS A 8 16.70 -13.94 3.11
N ARG A 9 15.80 -14.06 2.13
CA ARG A 9 15.08 -12.93 1.55
C ARG A 9 14.27 -12.23 2.63
N LYS A 10 14.45 -10.91 2.78
CA LYS A 10 13.74 -10.13 3.80
C LYS A 10 12.25 -9.99 3.47
N ALA A 11 11.44 -9.86 4.52
CA ALA A 11 10.01 -9.55 4.37
C ALA A 11 9.80 -8.15 3.74
N SER A 12 10.66 -7.19 4.11
CA SER A 12 10.75 -5.85 3.55
C SER A 12 12.15 -5.28 3.84
N TYR A 13 12.58 -4.31 3.04
CA TYR A 13 13.79 -3.53 3.26
C TYR A 13 13.52 -2.17 3.92
N VAL A 14 12.29 -1.90 4.35
CA VAL A 14 11.94 -0.75 5.19
C VAL A 14 12.38 -1.01 6.64
N GLY A 15 13.05 -0.02 7.25
CA GLY A 15 13.53 -0.11 8.62
C GLY A 15 12.42 -0.30 9.67
N VAL A 16 12.71 -0.99 10.76
CA VAL A 16 11.70 -1.46 11.73
C VAL A 16 10.85 -0.35 12.36
N PRO A 17 11.42 0.75 12.93
CA PRO A 17 10.57 1.80 13.48
C PRO A 17 9.67 2.46 12.43
N ALA A 18 10.16 2.59 11.20
CA ALA A 18 9.42 3.20 10.10
C ALA A 18 8.28 2.30 9.60
N VAL A 19 8.50 0.99 9.47
CA VAL A 19 7.44 0.06 9.04
C VAL A 19 6.33 -0.09 10.09
N PHE A 20 6.65 0.06 11.39
CA PHE A 20 5.62 0.08 12.44
C PHE A 20 4.81 1.36 12.45
N LYS A 21 5.45 2.53 12.25
CA LYS A 21 4.72 3.79 12.03
C LYS A 21 3.82 3.71 10.80
N LEU A 22 4.32 3.10 9.72
CA LEU A 22 3.54 2.89 8.50
C LEU A 22 2.33 1.98 8.77
N ASN A 23 2.52 0.88 9.52
CA ASN A 23 1.40 0.02 9.93
C ASN A 23 0.36 0.79 10.73
N LEU A 24 0.78 1.55 11.75
CA LEU A 24 -0.13 2.35 12.57
C LEU A 24 -0.93 3.36 11.72
N ALA A 25 -0.25 4.08 10.82
CA ALA A 25 -0.92 5.03 9.93
C ALA A 25 -1.91 4.33 8.98
N CYS A 26 -1.55 3.17 8.43
CA CYS A 26 -2.44 2.40 7.56
C CYS A 26 -3.65 1.81 8.31
N MET A 27 -3.58 1.60 9.63
CA MET A 27 -4.77 1.19 10.41
C MET A 27 -5.88 2.24 10.35
N HIS A 28 -5.53 3.53 10.33
CA HIS A 28 -6.49 4.62 10.16
C HIS A 28 -7.12 4.61 8.77
N LEU A 29 -6.30 4.44 7.73
CA LEU A 29 -6.78 4.35 6.35
C LEU A 29 -7.69 3.14 6.14
N ASN A 30 -7.27 1.95 6.60
CA ASN A 30 -8.11 0.75 6.54
C ASN A 30 -9.42 0.91 7.32
N SER A 31 -9.45 1.74 8.38
CA SER A 31 -10.70 2.05 9.08
C SER A 31 -11.62 2.97 8.31
N ALA A 32 -11.05 3.90 7.53
CA ALA A 32 -11.80 4.90 6.78
C ALA A 32 -12.36 4.34 5.47
N TYR A 33 -11.73 3.28 4.95
CA TYR A 33 -12.12 2.53 3.77
C TYR A 33 -12.38 1.06 4.14
N ASP A 34 -13.28 0.84 5.09
CA ASP A 34 -13.57 -0.47 5.69
C ASP A 34 -14.23 -1.47 4.73
N ASP A 35 -14.81 -0.99 3.63
CA ASP A 35 -15.30 -1.78 2.50
C ASP A 35 -14.21 -2.14 1.47
N GLY A 36 -12.96 -1.71 1.70
CA GLY A 36 -11.78 -2.03 0.90
C GLY A 36 -11.07 -3.32 1.30
N PHE A 37 -10.12 -3.77 0.46
CA PHE A 37 -9.21 -4.87 0.78
C PHE A 37 -8.02 -4.43 1.64
N GLY A 38 -7.83 -3.11 1.81
CA GLY A 38 -6.84 -2.51 2.69
C GLY A 38 -5.57 -2.04 1.99
N CYS A 39 -4.65 -1.49 2.80
CA CYS A 39 -3.34 -1.02 2.35
C CYS A 39 -2.33 -2.16 2.19
N TYR A 40 -1.54 -2.07 1.14
CA TYR A 40 -0.43 -2.98 0.86
C TYR A 40 0.84 -2.21 0.54
N LEU A 41 1.95 -2.60 1.16
CA LEU A 41 3.28 -2.28 0.67
C LEU A 41 3.55 -3.14 -0.58
N VAL A 42 4.00 -2.49 -1.65
CA VAL A 42 4.41 -3.12 -2.90
C VAL A 42 5.76 -2.59 -3.35
N GLY A 43 6.15 -2.90 -4.59
CA GLY A 43 7.29 -2.26 -5.24
C GLY A 43 8.65 -2.62 -4.66
N SER A 44 9.64 -1.79 -5.01
CA SER A 44 11.06 -2.15 -4.86
C SER A 44 11.52 -2.31 -3.41
N ALA A 45 10.84 -1.65 -2.46
CA ALA A 45 11.11 -1.78 -1.03
C ALA A 45 10.81 -3.18 -0.46
N LEU A 46 10.11 -4.03 -1.22
CA LEU A 46 10.00 -5.46 -0.91
C LEU A 46 11.15 -6.29 -1.47
N ASP A 47 11.82 -5.85 -2.53
CA ASP A 47 12.70 -6.72 -3.30
C ASP A 47 14.18 -6.47 -3.06
N ARG A 48 14.58 -5.22 -2.84
CA ARG A 48 16.00 -4.83 -2.73
C ARG A 48 16.20 -3.68 -1.72
N PRO A 49 17.42 -3.48 -1.18
CA PRO A 49 17.70 -2.46 -0.17
C PRO A 49 17.83 -1.02 -0.71
N ASP A 50 18.07 -0.84 -2.01
CA ASP A 50 18.28 0.44 -2.71
C ASP A 50 16.98 0.98 -3.33
N TRP A 51 15.88 0.89 -2.59
CA TRP A 51 14.60 1.50 -2.98
C TRP A 51 14.65 3.02 -2.79
N ARG A 52 13.95 3.76 -3.65
CA ARG A 52 13.87 5.24 -3.57
C ARG A 52 12.62 5.70 -2.85
N ASP A 53 11.53 5.00 -3.11
CA ASP A 53 10.16 5.23 -2.69
C ASP A 53 9.62 3.99 -1.97
N VAL A 54 8.60 4.22 -1.13
CA VAL A 54 7.82 3.18 -0.47
C VAL A 54 6.42 3.21 -1.08
N ASP A 55 6.18 2.31 -2.04
CA ASP A 55 4.91 2.20 -2.75
C ASP A 55 3.83 1.59 -1.84
N VAL A 56 2.78 2.36 -1.54
CA VAL A 56 1.64 1.92 -0.75
C VAL A 56 0.38 1.98 -1.59
N VAL A 57 -0.35 0.87 -1.69
CA VAL A 57 -1.58 0.80 -2.47
C VAL A 57 -2.75 0.49 -1.56
N MET A 58 -3.80 1.31 -1.59
CA MET A 58 -5.12 0.95 -1.08
C MET A 58 -5.90 0.26 -2.19
N ILE A 59 -6.22 -1.02 -2.00
CA ILE A 59 -7.01 -1.78 -2.98
C ILE A 59 -8.48 -1.74 -2.55
N LEU A 60 -9.34 -1.25 -3.42
CA LEU A 60 -10.79 -1.23 -3.25
C LEU A 60 -11.45 -2.22 -4.20
N GLY A 61 -12.61 -2.78 -3.85
CA GLY A 61 -13.45 -3.47 -4.83
C GLY A 61 -13.84 -2.52 -5.96
N ASP A 62 -14.01 -3.02 -7.19
CA ASP A 62 -14.26 -2.15 -8.35
C ASP A 62 -15.47 -1.21 -8.14
N ASP A 63 -16.55 -1.71 -7.54
CA ASP A 63 -17.73 -0.90 -7.19
C ASP A 63 -17.42 0.15 -6.11
N ALA A 64 -16.63 -0.21 -5.10
CA ALA A 64 -16.21 0.72 -4.04
C ALA A 64 -15.29 1.82 -4.61
N PHE A 65 -14.38 1.43 -5.50
CA PHE A 65 -13.53 2.36 -6.23
C PHE A 65 -14.36 3.33 -7.07
N GLN A 66 -15.35 2.83 -7.82
CA GLN A 66 -16.23 3.69 -8.63
C GLN A 66 -17.10 4.61 -7.76
N ARG A 67 -17.57 4.16 -6.59
CA ARG A 67 -18.27 5.04 -5.65
C ARG A 67 -17.37 6.17 -5.15
N GLU A 68 -16.13 5.85 -4.82
CA GLU A 68 -15.17 6.84 -4.33
C GLU A 68 -14.75 7.81 -5.45
N PHE A 69 -14.49 7.31 -6.66
CA PHE A 69 -14.05 8.10 -7.80
C PHE A 69 -15.05 7.99 -8.96
N PRO A 70 -16.23 8.64 -8.87
CA PRO A 70 -17.33 8.42 -9.82
C PRO A 70 -17.04 8.87 -11.25
N GLN A 71 -16.01 9.70 -11.46
CA GLN A 71 -15.59 10.19 -12.78
C GLN A 71 -14.36 9.44 -13.32
N ALA A 72 -13.80 8.51 -12.55
CA ALA A 72 -12.66 7.73 -12.99
C ALA A 72 -13.08 6.69 -14.05
N ASP A 73 -12.34 6.64 -15.17
CA ASP A 73 -12.36 5.51 -16.11
C ASP A 73 -11.26 4.54 -15.69
N ILE A 74 -11.61 3.27 -15.50
CA ILE A 74 -10.70 2.18 -15.11
C ILE A 74 -9.40 2.08 -15.94
N ARG A 75 -9.41 2.58 -17.19
CA ARG A 75 -8.25 2.57 -18.09
C ARG A 75 -7.28 3.72 -17.84
N VAL A 76 -7.75 4.82 -17.26
CA VAL A 76 -7.03 6.10 -17.16
C VAL A 76 -7.31 6.85 -15.84
N PHE A 77 -7.77 6.15 -14.80
CA PHE A 77 -8.20 6.75 -13.52
C PHE A 77 -7.09 7.54 -12.82
N GLU A 78 -5.83 7.25 -13.12
CA GLU A 78 -4.67 7.98 -12.60
C GLU A 78 -4.65 9.46 -13.05
N HIS A 79 -5.48 9.84 -14.04
CA HIS A 79 -5.69 11.23 -14.47
C HIS A 79 -6.94 11.88 -13.86
N ASP A 80 -7.75 11.15 -13.10
CA ASP A 80 -8.90 11.72 -12.41
C ASP A 80 -8.43 12.70 -11.33
N LEU A 81 -9.04 13.89 -11.28
CA LEU A 81 -8.63 14.97 -10.38
C LEU A 81 -8.87 14.61 -8.91
N LYS A 82 -9.97 13.92 -8.59
CA LYS A 82 -10.25 13.52 -7.21
C LYS A 82 -9.22 12.46 -6.79
N TRP A 83 -8.94 11.49 -7.65
CA TRP A 83 -7.90 10.48 -7.41
C TRP A 83 -6.53 11.12 -7.20
N LEU A 84 -6.10 12.05 -8.07
CA LEU A 84 -4.81 12.74 -7.95
C LEU A 84 -4.69 13.50 -6.63
N LEU A 85 -5.73 14.26 -6.26
CA LEU A 85 -5.75 14.99 -5.00
C LEU A 85 -5.63 14.06 -3.78
N HIS A 86 -6.33 12.93 -3.80
CA HIS A 86 -6.27 11.95 -2.70
C HIS A 86 -4.91 11.27 -2.63
N THR A 87 -4.38 10.82 -3.77
CA THR A 87 -3.05 10.22 -3.90
C THR A 87 -1.97 11.15 -3.33
N VAL A 88 -1.95 12.41 -3.73
CA VAL A 88 -0.98 13.40 -3.23
C VAL A 88 -1.18 13.68 -1.74
N ALA A 89 -2.41 13.99 -1.32
CA ALA A 89 -2.69 14.35 0.07
C ALA A 89 -2.36 13.21 1.06
N ILE A 90 -2.69 11.96 0.70
CA ILE A 90 -2.40 10.80 1.56
C ILE A 90 -0.91 10.46 1.52
N SER A 91 -0.23 10.60 0.37
CA SER A 91 1.23 10.43 0.29
C SER A 91 1.95 11.39 1.24
N ASP A 92 1.59 12.67 1.21
CA ASP A 92 2.17 13.69 2.10
C ASP A 92 1.83 13.45 3.57
N TRP A 93 0.59 13.04 3.87
CA TRP A 93 0.19 12.70 5.23
C TRP A 93 0.98 11.49 5.77
N LEU A 94 1.10 10.40 4.99
CA LEU A 94 1.87 9.21 5.38
C LEU A 94 3.35 9.53 5.52
N LYS A 95 3.92 10.37 4.65
CA LYS A 95 5.28 10.88 4.79
C LYS A 95 5.46 11.64 6.11
N ALA A 96 4.51 12.50 6.49
CA ALA A 96 4.54 13.20 7.77
C ALA A 96 4.46 12.23 8.97
N GLN A 97 3.69 11.13 8.87
CA GLN A 97 3.59 10.14 9.95
C GLN A 97 4.85 9.27 10.10
N THR A 98 5.52 8.96 8.99
CA THR A 98 6.54 7.90 8.95
C THR A 98 7.97 8.41 8.74
N GLY A 99 8.13 9.57 8.10
CA GLY A 99 9.39 10.07 7.57
C GLY A 99 9.86 9.36 6.29
N LEU A 100 9.05 8.47 5.72
CA LEU A 100 9.37 7.72 4.50
C LEU A 100 8.99 8.51 3.23
N PRO A 101 9.70 8.31 2.11
CA PRO A 101 9.30 8.80 0.79
C PRO A 101 8.15 7.93 0.24
N ILE A 102 6.92 8.19 0.69
CA ILE A 102 5.74 7.40 0.33
C ILE A 102 5.22 7.79 -1.07
N ASP A 103 4.92 6.80 -1.90
CA ASP A 103 4.09 6.93 -3.11
C ASP A 103 2.79 6.13 -2.85
N PHE A 104 1.70 6.83 -2.53
CA PHE A 104 0.42 6.22 -2.19
C PHE A 104 -0.57 6.27 -3.36
N LYS A 105 -1.28 5.16 -3.64
CA LYS A 105 -2.26 5.07 -4.74
C LYS A 105 -3.51 4.30 -4.33
N PHE A 106 -4.68 4.71 -4.80
CA PHE A 106 -5.86 3.85 -4.81
C PHE A 106 -5.88 3.01 -6.08
N GLN A 107 -6.22 1.73 -5.97
CA GLN A 107 -6.41 0.86 -7.13
C GLN A 107 -7.71 0.06 -7.02
N PRO A 108 -8.46 -0.05 -8.12
CA PRO A 108 -9.54 -1.03 -8.23
C PRO A 108 -8.96 -2.44 -8.29
N GLN A 109 -9.65 -3.38 -7.64
CA GLN A 109 -9.19 -4.75 -7.45
C GLN A 109 -8.83 -5.46 -8.75
N SER A 110 -9.69 -5.37 -9.77
CA SER A 110 -9.45 -6.05 -11.05
C SER A 110 -8.18 -5.54 -11.73
N TRP A 111 -7.99 -4.22 -11.74
CA TRP A 111 -6.78 -3.60 -12.28
C TRP A 111 -5.53 -4.01 -11.49
N ALA A 112 -5.59 -3.97 -10.16
CA ALA A 112 -4.47 -4.35 -9.30
C ALA A 112 -4.06 -5.81 -9.57
N ASN A 113 -5.02 -6.72 -9.68
CA ASN A 113 -4.77 -8.14 -9.94
C ASN A 113 -4.27 -8.43 -11.36
N GLU A 114 -4.67 -7.63 -12.34
CA GLU A 114 -4.12 -7.71 -13.70
C GLU A 114 -2.67 -7.24 -13.72
N LYS A 115 -2.39 -6.04 -13.21
CA LYS A 115 -1.10 -5.35 -13.36
C LYS A 115 -0.03 -5.80 -12.36
N HIS A 116 -0.40 -6.19 -11.15
CA HIS A 116 0.55 -6.55 -10.09
C HIS A 116 0.53 -8.04 -9.80
N LYS A 117 1.44 -8.79 -10.43
CA LYS A 117 1.67 -10.23 -10.18
C LYS A 117 2.70 -10.52 -9.07
N GLY A 118 3.34 -9.47 -8.54
CA GLY A 118 4.38 -9.56 -7.51
C GLY A 118 3.84 -9.72 -6.08
N ARG A 119 4.76 -9.79 -5.12
CA ARG A 119 4.44 -9.84 -3.69
C ARG A 119 3.76 -8.54 -3.24
N ARG A 120 2.77 -8.68 -2.36
CA ARG A 120 2.13 -7.58 -1.62
C ARG A 120 2.24 -7.89 -0.14
N HIS A 121 2.63 -6.90 0.67
CA HIS A 121 2.70 -7.04 2.11
C HIS A 121 1.58 -6.19 2.74
N ALA A 122 0.58 -6.85 3.32
CA ALA A 122 -0.55 -6.17 3.97
C ALA A 122 -0.06 -5.26 5.11
N LEU A 123 -0.63 -4.06 5.20
CA LEU A 123 -0.30 -3.04 6.19
C LEU A 123 -1.53 -2.70 7.03
N GLY A 124 -1.33 -2.44 8.33
CA GLY A 124 -2.37 -1.91 9.19
C GLY A 124 -3.49 -2.90 9.52
N MET A 125 -3.21 -4.21 9.42
CA MET A 125 -4.13 -5.26 9.81
C MET A 125 -4.30 -5.27 11.33
N ARG A 126 -5.55 -5.25 11.80
CA ARG A 126 -5.90 -5.40 13.21
C ARG A 126 -6.17 -6.87 13.52
N ALA A 127 -5.41 -7.45 14.44
CA ALA A 127 -5.79 -8.73 15.02
C ALA A 127 -6.88 -8.47 16.07
N MET A 128 -8.12 -8.76 15.72
CA MET A 128 -9.21 -8.77 16.70
C MET A 128 -9.17 -10.12 17.42
N ARG A 129 -9.05 -10.12 18.75
CA ARG A 129 -9.34 -11.31 19.53
C ARG A 129 -10.85 -11.48 19.50
N SER A 130 -11.31 -12.63 19.00
CA SER A 130 -12.68 -13.06 19.21
C SER A 130 -12.82 -13.40 20.69
N ASP A 131 -13.53 -12.56 21.44
CA ASP A 131 -14.01 -12.96 22.76
C ASP A 131 -15.02 -14.10 22.53
N GLY A 132 -14.69 -15.28 23.04
CA GLY A 132 -15.55 -16.47 22.99
C GLY A 132 -16.64 -16.44 24.04
#